data_AF-A0AA51X3V8-F1
#
_entry.id   AF-A0AA51X3V8-F1
#
_cell.length_a   1.000
_cell.length_b   1.000
_cell.length_c   1.000
_cell.angle_alpha   90.00
_cell.angle_beta   90.00
_cell.angle_gamma   90.00
#
_symmetry.space_group_name_H-M   'P 1'
#
loop_
_entity.id
_entity.type
_entity.pdbx_description
1 polymer ?
#
loop_
_entity_poly.entity_id
_entity_poly.type
_entity_poly.pdbx_seq_one_letter_code
_entity_poly.pdbx_strand_id
1 'polypeptide(L)'
;MKKATILIGLVISIILLVYFVFLRDFDENRLKRNGNLLVEKIEEYSALHGKLPNTLNEVDLSNIDSEELFYEKRDSVYYTVWFGTSLGESLIYYSDSKEWENGYRTIDQD
;
A
#
# COMPACT_ATOMS: atom_id res chain seq x y z
N MET A 1 15.53 -36.54 -26.00
CA MET A 1 14.69 -36.72 -24.78
C MET A 1 15.13 -35.83 -23.63
N LYS A 2 16.36 -35.95 -23.08
CA LYS A 2 16.85 -35.10 -21.97
C LYS A 2 16.81 -33.58 -22.22
N LYS A 3 17.15 -33.13 -23.43
CA LYS A 3 17.10 -31.70 -23.81
C LYS A 3 15.66 -31.14 -23.87
N ALA A 4 14.69 -31.97 -24.27
CA ALA A 4 13.28 -31.59 -24.35
C ALA A 4 12.65 -31.48 -22.95
N THR A 5 12.98 -32.39 -22.01
CA THR A 5 12.54 -32.27 -20.61
C THR A 5 13.14 -31.07 -19.90
N ILE A 6 14.41 -30.72 -20.18
CA ILE A 6 15.02 -29.48 -19.66
C ILE A 6 14.29 -28.24 -20.21
N LEU A 7 13.97 -28.23 -21.50
CA LEU A 7 13.25 -27.11 -22.13
C LEU A 7 11.85 -26.93 -21.55
N ILE A 8 11.11 -28.03 -21.35
CA ILE A 8 9.78 -28.01 -20.73
C ILE A 8 9.86 -27.48 -19.29
N GLY A 9 10.84 -27.96 -18.50
CA GLY A 9 11.06 -27.47 -17.14
C GLY A 9 11.36 -25.96 -17.09
N LEU A 10 12.17 -25.45 -18.02
CA LEU A 10 12.44 -24.02 -18.14
C LEU A 10 11.19 -23.21 -18.49
N VAL A 11 10.37 -23.70 -19.43
CA VAL A 11 9.11 -23.03 -19.81
C VAL A 11 8.15 -22.97 -18.62
N ILE A 12 7.99 -24.08 -17.88
CA ILE A 12 7.15 -24.11 -16.66
C ILE A 12 7.70 -23.12 -15.62
N SER A 13 9.01 -23.10 -15.41
CA SER A 13 9.64 -22.16 -14.47
C SER A 13 9.38 -20.71 -14.85
N ILE A 14 9.43 -20.37 -16.15
CA ILE A 14 9.13 -19.01 -16.63
C ILE A 14 7.65 -18.67 -16.39
N ILE A 15 6.73 -19.60 -16.67
CA ILE A 15 5.29 -19.39 -16.43
C ILE A 15 5.01 -19.13 -14.94
N LEU A 16 5.64 -19.90 -14.05
CA LEU A 16 5.49 -19.72 -12.61
C LEU A 16 6.04 -18.36 -12.15
N LEU A 17 7.18 -17.91 -12.69
CA LEU A 17 7.74 -16.59 -12.38
C LEU A 17 6.83 -15.47 -12.85
N VAL A 18 6.31 -15.56 -14.07
CA VAL A 18 5.37 -14.58 -14.62
C VAL A 18 4.09 -14.54 -13.78
N TYR A 19 3.54 -15.70 -13.42
CA TYR A 19 2.36 -15.78 -12.55
C TYR A 19 2.61 -15.13 -11.18
N PHE A 20 3.77 -15.39 -10.56
CA PHE A 20 4.15 -14.78 -9.30
C PHE A 20 4.23 -13.24 -9.38
N VAL A 21 4.81 -12.70 -10.45
CA VAL A 21 4.87 -11.24 -10.68
C VAL A 21 3.46 -10.66 -10.86
N PHE A 22 2.59 -11.32 -11.62
CA PHE A 22 1.20 -10.87 -11.80
C PHE A 22 0.40 -10.85 -10.50
N LEU A 23 0.56 -11.86 -9.65
CA LEU A 23 -0.12 -11.91 -8.35
C LEU A 23 0.34 -10.76 -7.44
N ARG A 24 1.65 -10.48 -7.40
CA ARG A 24 2.21 -9.38 -6.62
C ARG A 24 1.63 -8.03 -7.06
N ASP A 25 1.68 -7.75 -8.36
CA ASP A 25 1.22 -6.48 -8.89
C ASP A 25 -0.31 -6.31 -8.67
N PHE A 26 -1.08 -7.40 -8.70
CA PHE A 26 -2.52 -7.36 -8.38
C PHE A 26 -2.77 -6.94 -6.93
N ASP A 27 -2.01 -7.50 -5.99
CA ASP A 27 -2.20 -7.26 -4.55
C ASP A 27 -1.81 -5.82 -4.15
N GLU A 28 -0.64 -5.35 -4.61
CA GLU A 28 -0.20 -3.98 -4.39
C GLU A 28 -1.19 -2.95 -4.97
N ASN A 29 -1.71 -3.20 -6.17
CA ASN A 29 -2.73 -2.33 -6.78
C ASN A 29 -4.05 -2.34 -6.00
N ARG A 30 -4.47 -3.49 -5.45
CA ARG A 30 -5.64 -3.59 -4.58
C ARG A 30 -5.43 -2.75 -3.31
N LEU A 31 -4.31 -2.92 -2.63
CA LEU A 31 -3.98 -2.21 -1.39
C LEU A 31 -3.84 -0.70 -1.63
N LYS A 32 -3.17 -0.29 -2.71
CA LYS A 32 -3.05 1.12 -3.09
C LYS A 32 -4.42 1.75 -3.38
N ARG A 33 -5.32 1.03 -4.05
CA ARG A 33 -6.69 1.49 -4.29
C ARG A 33 -7.46 1.66 -2.98
N ASN A 34 -7.41 0.67 -2.08
CA ASN A 34 -8.08 0.76 -0.79
C ASN A 34 -7.47 1.88 0.08
N GLY A 35 -6.16 2.06 0.02
CA GLY A 35 -5.44 3.17 0.67
C GLY A 35 -5.89 4.54 0.16
N ASN A 36 -6.12 4.70 -1.14
CA ASN A 36 -6.67 5.94 -1.69
C ASN A 36 -8.09 6.23 -1.21
N LEU A 37 -8.94 5.19 -1.09
CA LEU A 37 -10.28 5.34 -0.51
C LEU A 37 -10.19 5.74 0.98
N LEU A 38 -9.23 5.20 1.71
CA LEU A 38 -8.99 5.57 3.11
C LEU A 38 -8.54 7.03 3.24
N VAL A 39 -7.61 7.47 2.37
CA VAL A 39 -7.19 8.88 2.28
C VAL A 39 -8.39 9.78 2.04
N GLU A 40 -9.24 9.46 1.07
CA GLU A 40 -10.47 10.23 0.80
C GLU A 40 -11.34 10.37 2.05
N LYS A 41 -11.55 9.27 2.80
CA LYS A 41 -12.34 9.29 4.03
C LYS A 41 -11.71 10.09 5.17
N ILE A 42 -10.38 10.06 5.29
CA ILE A 42 -9.64 10.89 6.25
C ILE A 42 -9.78 12.38 5.91
N GLU A 43 -9.64 12.74 4.64
CA GLU A 43 -9.80 14.11 4.17
C GLU A 43 -11.24 14.62 4.35
N GLU A 44 -12.24 13.79 4.06
CA GLU A 44 -13.66 14.09 4.34
C GLU A 44 -13.89 14.34 5.83
N TYR A 45 -13.38 13.48 6.72
CA TYR A 45 -13.47 13.67 8.16
C TYR A 45 -12.82 15.00 8.59
N SER A 46 -11.62 15.27 8.08
CA SER A 46 -10.86 16.48 8.39
C SER A 46 -11.58 17.75 7.95
N ALA A 47 -12.16 17.75 6.76
CA ALA A 47 -12.95 18.86 6.24
C ALA A 47 -14.21 19.14 7.08
N LEU A 48 -14.86 18.09 7.61
CA LEU A 48 -16.07 18.23 8.43
C LEU A 48 -15.78 18.67 9.87
N HIS A 49 -14.69 18.18 10.47
CA HIS A 49 -14.41 18.39 11.90
C HIS A 49 -13.31 19.42 12.17
N GLY A 50 -12.61 19.89 11.13
CA GLY A 50 -11.49 20.82 11.23
C GLY A 50 -10.24 20.22 11.90
N LYS A 51 -10.14 18.89 11.98
CA LYS A 51 -9.00 18.17 12.56
C LYS A 51 -8.85 16.79 11.93
N LEU A 52 -7.63 16.28 11.88
CA LEU A 52 -7.38 14.88 11.55
C LEU A 52 -7.96 13.93 12.61
N PRO A 53 -8.50 12.77 12.20
CA PRO A 53 -8.95 11.73 13.13
C PRO A 53 -7.78 11.28 14.00
N ASN A 54 -8.02 10.96 15.27
CA ASN A 54 -6.93 10.41 16.09
C ASN A 54 -6.77 8.91 15.85
N THR A 55 -7.85 8.23 15.49
CA THR A 55 -7.87 6.81 15.14
C THR A 55 -8.80 6.56 13.96
N LEU A 56 -8.59 5.47 13.23
CA LEU A 56 -9.46 5.09 12.12
C LEU A 56 -10.89 4.72 12.54
N ASN A 57 -11.15 4.48 13.83
CA ASN A 57 -12.50 4.24 14.35
C ASN A 57 -13.43 5.46 14.26
N GLU A 58 -12.86 6.65 14.06
CA GLU A 58 -13.61 7.90 13.88
C GLU A 58 -14.05 8.11 12.42
N VAL A 59 -13.59 7.25 11.51
CA VAL A 59 -13.82 7.32 10.07
C VAL A 59 -14.75 6.18 9.66
N ASP A 60 -15.67 6.44 8.74
CA ASP A 60 -16.51 5.38 8.16
C ASP A 60 -15.71 4.54 7.15
N LEU A 61 -15.43 3.29 7.51
CA LEU A 61 -14.67 2.33 6.70
C LEU A 61 -15.54 1.24 6.07
N SER A 62 -16.87 1.38 6.11
CA SER A 62 -17.80 0.33 5.66
C SER A 62 -17.59 -0.17 4.22
N ASN A 63 -16.99 0.65 3.36
CA ASN A 63 -16.70 0.33 1.96
C ASN A 63 -15.21 0.10 1.67
N ILE A 64 -14.37 -0.05 2.71
CA ILE A 64 -12.92 -0.17 2.59
C ILE A 64 -12.45 -1.44 3.29
N ASP A 65 -11.85 -2.34 2.52
CA ASP A 65 -11.03 -3.41 3.06
C ASP A 65 -9.71 -2.80 3.57
N SER A 66 -9.66 -2.57 4.88
CA SER A 66 -8.63 -1.80 5.59
C SER A 66 -7.80 -2.64 6.55
N GLU A 67 -7.98 -3.96 6.57
CA GLU A 67 -7.27 -4.86 7.51
C GLU A 67 -5.74 -4.78 7.36
N GLU A 68 -5.28 -4.51 6.14
CA GLU A 68 -3.86 -4.42 5.78
C GLU A 68 -3.37 -2.97 5.66
N LEU A 69 -4.23 -2.00 5.96
CA LEU A 69 -3.92 -0.58 5.92
C LEU A 69 -3.68 -0.05 7.33
N PHE A 70 -2.65 0.78 7.45
CA PHE A 70 -2.28 1.42 8.70
C PHE A 70 -2.32 2.93 8.55
N TYR A 71 -2.63 3.63 9.64
CA TYR A 71 -2.72 5.07 9.72
C TYR A 71 -1.93 5.59 10.91
N GLU A 72 -1.18 6.66 10.70
CA GLU A 72 -0.47 7.37 11.76
C GLU A 72 -0.61 8.86 11.53
N LYS A 73 -1.16 9.54 12.54
CA LYS A 73 -1.15 10.99 12.62
C LYS A 73 0.26 11.45 13.03
N ARG A 74 0.92 12.23 12.17
CA ARG A 74 2.26 12.77 12.43
C ARG A 74 2.19 14.05 13.26
N ASP A 75 1.23 14.92 12.96
CA ASP A 75 0.94 16.13 13.73
C ASP A 75 -0.53 16.60 13.53
N SER A 76 -0.82 17.89 13.71
CA SER A 76 -2.18 18.42 13.55
C SER A 76 -2.67 18.51 12.09
N VAL A 77 -1.76 18.45 11.12
CA VAL A 77 -2.01 18.67 9.68
C VAL A 77 -1.59 17.46 8.83
N TYR A 78 -0.55 16.74 9.23
CA TYR A 78 0.04 15.66 8.46
C TYR A 78 -0.19 14.28 9.06
N TYR A 79 -0.33 13.30 8.17
CA TYR A 79 -0.47 11.89 8.50
C TYR A 79 0.15 11.02 7.41
N THR A 80 0.31 9.74 7.73
CA THR A 80 0.72 8.72 6.78
C THR A 80 -0.27 7.56 6.77
N VAL A 81 -0.46 6.97 5.58
CA VAL A 81 -1.14 5.68 5.41
C VAL A 81 -0.16 4.71 4.79
N TRP A 82 -0.07 3.47 5.27
CA TRP A 82 0.85 2.50 4.67
C TRP A 82 0.30 1.09 4.68
N PHE A 83 0.92 0.24 3.86
CA PHE A 83 0.74 -1.20 3.86
C PHE A 83 2.06 -1.89 3.52
N GLY A 84 2.19 -3.15 3.92
CA GLY A 84 3.36 -3.98 3.60
C GLY A 84 3.30 -4.52 2.18
N THR A 85 4.44 -4.57 1.48
CA THR A 85 4.56 -5.23 0.18
C THR A 85 5.04 -6.67 0.35
N SER A 86 4.90 -7.49 -0.69
CA SER A 86 5.27 -8.92 -0.65
C SER A 86 6.76 -9.19 -0.39
N LEU A 87 7.62 -8.16 -0.49
CA LEU A 87 9.07 -8.25 -0.24
C LEU A 87 9.47 -7.71 1.14
N GLY A 88 8.50 -7.35 1.98
CA GLY A 88 8.74 -6.86 3.34
C GLY A 88 9.04 -5.36 3.43
N GLU A 89 9.00 -4.64 2.31
CA GLU A 89 9.01 -3.18 2.29
C GLU A 89 7.60 -2.65 2.63
N SER A 90 7.46 -1.33 2.76
CA SER A 90 6.16 -0.68 2.90
C SER A 90 5.97 0.34 1.79
N LEU A 91 4.77 0.43 1.24
CA LEU A 91 4.37 1.57 0.43
C LEU A 91 3.65 2.56 1.35
N ILE A 92 4.14 3.79 1.41
CA ILE A 92 3.70 4.80 2.37
C ILE A 92 3.15 6.01 1.62
N TYR A 93 1.88 6.31 1.82
CA TYR A 93 1.28 7.58 1.46
C TYR A 93 1.66 8.64 2.49
N TYR A 94 2.19 9.77 2.02
CA TYR A 94 2.43 10.94 2.86
C TYR A 94 1.46 12.05 2.50
N SER A 95 0.72 12.56 3.48
CA SER A 95 -0.29 13.60 3.22
C SER A 95 0.29 14.97 2.89
N ASP A 96 1.58 15.19 3.16
CA ASP A 96 2.29 16.44 2.85
C ASP A 96 2.61 16.59 1.36
N SER A 97 3.12 15.52 0.73
CA SER A 97 3.38 15.43 -0.71
C SER A 97 2.15 14.97 -1.49
N LYS A 98 1.23 14.29 -0.82
CA LYS A 98 0.08 13.58 -1.40
C LYS A 98 0.49 12.48 -2.38
N GLU A 99 1.63 11.86 -2.13
CA GLU A 99 2.20 10.80 -2.98
C GLU A 99 2.46 9.52 -2.18
N TRP A 100 2.46 8.40 -2.90
CA TRP A 100 2.89 7.10 -2.38
C TRP A 100 4.38 6.90 -2.68
N GLU A 101 5.14 6.61 -1.64
CA GLU A 101 6.60 6.43 -1.69
C GLU A 101 6.99 5.04 -1.17
N ASN A 102 8.08 4.48 -1.69
CA ASN A 102 8.62 3.21 -1.21
C ASN A 102 9.44 3.44 0.06
N GLY A 103 9.03 2.80 1.15
CA GLY A 103 9.69 2.87 2.44
C GLY A 103 9.57 4.22 3.14
N TYR A 104 10.24 4.31 4.30
CA TYR A 104 10.33 5.56 5.04
C TYR A 104 11.28 6.52 4.34
N ARG A 105 10.94 7.81 4.30
CA ARG A 105 11.88 8.86 3.88
C ARG A 105 13.10 8.81 4.78
N THR A 106 14.29 8.85 4.18
CA THR A 106 15.54 9.04 4.93
C THR A 106 15.48 10.39 5.62
N ILE A 107 15.58 10.39 6.94
CA ILE A 107 15.78 11.62 7.70
C ILE A 107 17.24 11.98 7.45
N ASP A 108 17.50 12.93 6.54
CA ASP A 108 18.80 13.56 6.47
C ASP A 108 19.01 14.26 7.83
N GLN A 109 19.90 13.69 8.65
CA GLN A 109 20.36 14.33 9.87
C GLN A 109 21.33 15.44 9.46
N ASP A 110 20.83 16.67 9.37
CA ASP A 110 21.64 17.89 9.32
C ASP A 110 22.48 18.07 10.61
#